data_AF-A0A6H5FTZ1-F1
#
_entry.id   AF-A0A6H5FTZ1-F1
#
_cell.length_a   1.000
_cell.length_b   1.000
_cell.length_c   1.000
_cell.angle_alpha   90.00
_cell.angle_beta   90.00
_cell.angle_gamma   90.00
#
_symmetry.space_group_name_H-M   'P 1'
#
loop_
_entity.id
_entity.type
_entity.pdbx_description
1 polymer ?
#
loop_
_entity_poly.entity_id
_entity_poly.type
_entity_poly.pdbx_seq_one_letter_code
_entity_poly.pdbx_strand_id
1 'polypeptide(L)'
;DEITKVVDDELTKLIGHITDDKKWEDVAEHCKNVGSSSDDTDGEKRAKQKACKLFALGLKHISKITDDTNNDSVPLRKTMMCAALNLYADQLINNATDQCPLDNEKLDQAIQHAFSKSKDIMGNGSPSCPSGTKDPNSCFVCKRENAFANCQIGSNATDKVGGKMTDLLKQNNDDTKMNKTLSEINKIETFCTQVQCAIKQELRRRSKLSNGESPSW
;
A
#
# COMPACT_ATOMS: atom_id res chain seq x y z
N ASP A 1 20.27 12.24 -13.64
CA ASP A 1 19.84 11.17 -14.54
C ASP A 1 18.37 11.40 -14.87
N GLU A 2 18.01 11.48 -16.16
CA GLU A 2 16.63 11.86 -16.57
C GLU A 2 15.59 10.85 -16.07
N ILE A 3 15.94 9.57 -16.05
CA ILE A 3 15.07 8.49 -15.56
C ILE A 3 14.78 8.67 -14.06
N THR A 4 15.79 8.98 -13.25
CA THR A 4 15.60 9.19 -11.81
C THR A 4 14.65 10.35 -11.54
N LYS A 5 14.75 11.44 -12.31
CA LYS A 5 13.84 12.59 -12.16
C LYS A 5 12.39 12.22 -12.49
N VAL A 6 12.16 11.50 -13.58
CA VAL A 6 10.82 11.02 -13.95
C VAL A 6 10.24 10.09 -12.89
N VAL A 7 11.06 9.19 -12.33
CA VAL A 7 10.64 8.29 -11.25
C VAL A 7 10.30 9.07 -9.98
N ASP A 8 11.10 10.07 -9.63
CA ASP A 8 10.87 10.92 -8.46
C ASP A 8 9.57 11.75 -8.58
N ASP A 9 9.33 12.33 -9.76
CA ASP A 9 8.10 13.08 -10.06
C ASP A 9 6.86 12.17 -9.94
N GLU A 10 6.89 10.98 -10.52
CA GLU A 10 5.78 10.01 -10.42
C GLU A 10 5.60 9.48 -8.99
N LEU A 11 6.70 9.27 -8.26
CA LEU A 11 6.65 8.83 -6.87
C LEU A 11 6.00 9.89 -5.98
N THR A 12 6.38 11.16 -6.17
CA THR A 12 5.79 12.30 -5.45
C THR A 12 4.28 12.35 -5.68
N LYS A 13 3.84 12.18 -6.93
CA LYS A 13 2.42 12.14 -7.29
C LYS A 13 1.72 10.94 -6.64
N LEU A 14 2.33 9.74 -6.69
CA LEU A 14 1.77 8.54 -6.08
C LEU A 14 1.55 8.73 -4.59
N ILE A 15 2.59 9.13 -3.84
CA ILE A 15 2.50 9.33 -2.39
C ILE A 15 1.49 10.43 -2.05
N GLY A 16 1.54 11.57 -2.75
CA GLY A 16 0.57 12.66 -2.56
C GLY A 16 -0.87 12.24 -2.86
N HIS A 17 -1.07 11.32 -3.81
CA HIS A 17 -2.39 10.84 -4.18
C HIS A 17 -2.96 9.82 -3.19
N ILE A 18 -2.15 8.86 -2.72
CA ILE A 18 -2.64 7.81 -1.81
C ILE A 18 -2.89 8.33 -0.39
N THR A 19 -2.20 9.40 0.01
CA THR A 19 -2.34 10.03 1.34
C THR A 19 -3.46 11.07 1.41
N ASP A 20 -4.12 11.37 0.28
CA ASP A 20 -5.33 12.20 0.22
C ASP A 20 -6.57 11.35 0.58
N ASP A 21 -6.88 11.32 1.86
CA ASP A 21 -7.97 10.53 2.46
C ASP A 21 -9.35 10.86 1.87
N LYS A 22 -9.55 12.07 1.35
CA LYS A 22 -10.77 12.49 0.66
C LYS A 22 -11.07 11.67 -0.59
N LYS A 23 -10.06 11.04 -1.19
CA LYS A 23 -10.17 10.21 -2.39
C LYS A 23 -10.36 8.73 -2.08
N TRP A 24 -10.34 8.32 -0.82
CA TRP A 24 -10.47 6.91 -0.46
C TRP A 24 -11.84 6.32 -0.81
N GLU A 25 -12.87 7.14 -0.90
CA GLU A 25 -14.21 6.69 -1.33
C GLU A 25 -14.26 6.23 -2.80
N ASP A 26 -13.35 6.72 -3.65
CA ASP A 26 -13.23 6.34 -5.06
C ASP A 26 -12.89 4.86 -5.29
N VAL A 27 -12.46 4.17 -4.22
CA VAL A 27 -12.03 2.76 -4.23
C VAL A 27 -12.71 1.94 -3.13
N ALA A 28 -13.70 2.52 -2.44
CA ALA A 28 -14.34 1.88 -1.28
C ALA A 28 -14.96 0.51 -1.60
N GLU A 29 -15.49 0.34 -2.81
CA GLU A 29 -16.09 -0.92 -3.26
C GLU A 29 -15.11 -2.11 -3.16
N HIS A 30 -13.84 -1.89 -3.48
CA HIS A 30 -12.82 -2.94 -3.45
C HIS A 30 -12.38 -3.34 -2.04
N CYS A 31 -12.80 -2.57 -1.02
CA CYS A 31 -12.36 -2.72 0.37
C CYS A 31 -13.50 -3.03 1.34
N LYS A 32 -14.72 -3.31 0.87
CA LYS A 32 -15.89 -3.59 1.73
C LYS A 32 -15.66 -4.81 2.64
N ASN A 33 -14.97 -5.84 2.14
CA ASN A 33 -14.81 -7.14 2.81
C ASN A 33 -13.41 -7.37 3.41
N VAL A 34 -12.63 -6.32 3.65
CA VAL A 34 -11.26 -6.46 4.16
C VAL A 34 -11.19 -6.84 5.65
N GLY A 35 -12.32 -6.81 6.36
CA GLY A 35 -12.44 -7.10 7.80
C GLY A 35 -13.27 -8.34 8.14
N SER A 36 -13.18 -9.41 7.33
CA SER A 36 -14.03 -10.60 7.47
C SER A 36 -13.59 -11.62 8.53
N SER A 37 -12.58 -11.32 9.37
CA SER A 37 -12.35 -12.16 10.55
C SER A 37 -13.42 -11.86 11.61
N SER A 38 -14.01 -12.90 12.20
CA SER A 38 -14.96 -12.77 13.31
C SER A 38 -14.36 -12.03 14.51
N ASP A 39 -13.04 -12.05 14.62
CA ASP A 39 -12.32 -11.65 15.83
C ASP A 39 -11.81 -10.21 15.77
N ASP A 40 -12.06 -9.50 14.66
CA ASP A 40 -11.71 -8.08 14.53
C ASP A 40 -12.73 -7.19 15.27
N THR A 41 -12.21 -6.25 16.06
CA THR A 41 -13.03 -5.20 16.67
C THR A 41 -13.52 -4.21 15.62
N ASP A 42 -14.54 -3.43 15.94
CA ASP A 42 -15.05 -2.40 15.03
C ASP A 42 -13.98 -1.37 14.65
N GLY A 43 -13.09 -1.02 15.59
CA GLY A 43 -11.96 -0.13 15.32
C GLY A 43 -10.99 -0.73 14.30
N GLU A 44 -10.70 -2.02 14.42
CA GLU A 44 -9.84 -2.75 13.49
C GLU A 44 -10.48 -2.86 12.11
N LYS A 45 -11.78 -3.17 12.02
CA LYS A 45 -12.50 -3.24 10.74
C LYS A 45 -12.42 -1.92 9.98
N ARG A 46 -12.66 -0.79 10.67
CA ARG A 46 -12.57 0.55 10.06
C ARG A 46 -11.15 0.88 9.64
N ALA A 47 -10.17 0.58 10.48
CA ALA A 47 -8.76 0.84 10.15
C ALA A 47 -8.29 -0.04 8.98
N LYS A 48 -8.70 -1.33 8.91
CA LYS A 48 -8.42 -2.22 7.77
C LYS A 48 -9.03 -1.66 6.48
N GLN A 49 -10.25 -1.12 6.54
CA GLN A 49 -10.88 -0.45 5.39
C GLN A 49 -10.06 0.76 4.94
N LYS A 50 -9.60 1.62 5.85
CA LYS A 50 -8.75 2.77 5.54
C LYS A 50 -7.42 2.35 4.90
N ALA A 51 -6.72 1.40 5.50
CA ALA A 51 -5.48 0.85 4.95
C ALA A 51 -5.68 0.26 3.55
N CYS A 52 -6.72 -0.56 3.36
CA CYS A 52 -7.05 -1.12 2.05
C CYS A 52 -7.32 -0.02 1.02
N LYS A 53 -8.11 1.00 1.37
CA LYS A 53 -8.44 2.11 0.45
C LYS A 53 -7.19 2.88 0.04
N LEU A 54 -6.24 3.11 0.95
CA LEU A 54 -4.95 3.74 0.62
C LEU A 54 -4.22 2.99 -0.49
N PHE A 55 -4.02 1.67 -0.34
CA PHE A 55 -3.30 0.88 -1.33
C PHE A 55 -4.10 0.67 -2.62
N ALA A 56 -5.43 0.51 -2.52
CA ALA A 56 -6.30 0.46 -3.69
C ALA A 56 -6.24 1.76 -4.50
N LEU A 57 -6.15 2.91 -3.84
CA LEU A 57 -5.97 4.19 -4.51
C LEU A 57 -4.61 4.30 -5.21
N GLY A 58 -3.56 3.70 -4.63
CA GLY A 58 -2.25 3.59 -5.27
C GLY A 58 -2.28 2.74 -6.54
N LEU A 59 -2.91 1.57 -6.47
CA LEU A 59 -3.12 0.69 -7.62
C LEU A 59 -3.92 1.39 -8.73
N LYS A 60 -4.98 2.13 -8.37
CA LYS A 60 -5.78 2.95 -9.29
C LYS A 60 -4.98 4.11 -9.90
N HIS A 61 -4.06 4.72 -9.15
CA HIS A 61 -3.18 5.75 -9.68
C HIS A 61 -2.23 5.15 -10.73
N ILE A 62 -1.59 4.03 -10.42
CA ILE A 62 -0.66 3.33 -11.32
C ILE A 62 -1.34 2.93 -12.63
N SER A 63 -2.60 2.47 -12.60
CA SER A 63 -3.30 2.08 -13.82
C SER A 63 -3.53 3.26 -14.78
N LYS A 64 -3.72 4.46 -14.23
CA LYS A 64 -3.93 5.72 -14.95
C LYS A 64 -2.66 6.40 -15.44
N ILE A 65 -1.47 5.87 -15.13
CA ILE A 65 -0.23 6.39 -15.71
C ILE A 65 -0.30 6.17 -17.22
N THR A 66 -0.37 7.28 -17.95
CA THR A 66 -0.32 7.36 -19.41
C THR A 66 0.75 8.37 -19.81
N ASP A 67 1.19 8.33 -21.07
CA ASP A 67 2.11 9.32 -21.61
C ASP A 67 1.48 9.92 -22.87
N ASP A 68 1.34 11.24 -22.90
CA ASP A 68 0.76 11.97 -24.04
C ASP A 68 1.75 12.06 -25.22
N THR A 69 3.01 11.67 -25.02
CA THR A 69 4.10 11.90 -25.99
C THR A 69 4.95 10.68 -26.34
N ASN A 70 5.08 9.67 -25.46
CA ASN A 70 5.83 8.43 -25.76
C ASN A 70 5.33 7.20 -25.00
N ASN A 71 4.60 6.33 -25.70
CA ASN A 71 3.92 5.15 -25.15
C ASN A 71 4.90 4.07 -24.60
N ASP A 72 6.14 4.03 -25.11
CA ASP A 72 7.12 2.99 -24.77
C ASP A 72 7.65 3.07 -23.33
N SER A 73 7.55 4.24 -22.68
CA SER A 73 8.03 4.43 -21.30
C SER A 73 6.98 4.11 -20.23
N VAL A 74 5.70 4.01 -20.62
CA VAL A 74 4.57 3.75 -19.71
C VAL A 74 4.73 2.44 -18.93
N PRO A 75 5.14 1.30 -19.54
CA PRO A 75 5.28 0.03 -18.82
C PRO A 75 6.36 0.09 -17.76
N LEU A 76 7.46 0.77 -18.08
CA LEU A 76 8.56 0.97 -17.15
C LEU A 76 8.11 1.81 -15.95
N ARG A 77 7.40 2.92 -16.20
CA ARG A 77 6.85 3.78 -15.12
C ARG A 77 5.87 3.01 -14.23
N LYS A 78 4.92 2.27 -14.82
CA LYS A 78 3.97 1.43 -14.07
C LYS A 78 4.68 0.39 -13.20
N THR A 79 5.70 -0.27 -13.76
CA THR A 79 6.52 -1.26 -13.03
C THR A 79 7.28 -0.61 -11.87
N MET A 80 7.91 0.53 -12.10
CA MET A 80 8.65 1.26 -11.06
C MET A 80 7.73 1.75 -9.94
N MET A 81 6.55 2.28 -10.28
CA MET A 81 5.56 2.73 -9.28
C MET A 81 4.94 1.56 -8.51
N CYS A 82 4.75 0.41 -9.15
CA CYS A 82 4.35 -0.81 -8.45
C CYS A 82 5.40 -1.27 -7.45
N ALA A 83 6.68 -1.23 -7.82
CA ALA A 83 7.78 -1.53 -6.91
C ALA A 83 7.83 -0.52 -5.74
N ALA A 84 7.63 0.77 -6.02
CA ALA A 84 7.56 1.80 -4.99
C ALA A 84 6.41 1.58 -4.02
N LEU A 85 5.21 1.23 -4.52
CA LEU A 85 4.05 0.94 -3.67
C LEU A 85 4.26 -0.29 -2.79
N ASN A 86 4.97 -1.32 -3.30
CA ASN A 86 5.35 -2.50 -2.53
C ASN A 86 6.36 -2.15 -1.41
N LEU A 87 7.39 -1.36 -1.72
CA LEU A 87 8.36 -0.91 -0.72
C LEU A 87 7.71 0.00 0.33
N TYR A 88 6.79 0.86 -0.09
CA TYR A 88 5.99 1.67 0.82
C TYR A 88 5.14 0.80 1.75
N ALA A 89 4.54 -0.28 1.24
CA ALA A 89 3.84 -1.26 2.07
C ALA A 89 4.75 -1.87 3.14
N ASP A 90 5.94 -2.33 2.75
CA ASP A 90 6.91 -2.92 3.68
C ASP A 90 7.29 -1.93 4.80
N GLN A 91 7.59 -0.68 4.44
CA GLN A 91 7.94 0.36 5.42
C GLN A 91 6.77 0.68 6.36
N LEU A 92 5.55 0.79 5.83
CA LEU A 92 4.36 1.07 6.63
C LEU A 92 4.06 -0.07 7.62
N ILE A 93 4.21 -1.33 7.20
CA ILE A 93 4.06 -2.53 8.04
C ILE A 93 5.09 -2.52 9.17
N ASN A 94 6.37 -2.29 8.86
CA ASN A 94 7.44 -2.28 9.86
C ASN A 94 7.21 -1.22 10.95
N ASN A 95 6.69 -0.05 10.56
CA ASN A 95 6.39 1.05 11.47
C ASN A 95 5.07 0.87 12.24
N ALA A 96 4.26 -0.14 11.91
CA ALA A 96 2.97 -0.40 12.55
C ALA A 96 3.02 -1.39 13.72
N THR A 97 4.19 -1.92 14.08
CA THR A 97 4.34 -2.99 15.09
C THR A 97 3.63 -2.69 16.41
N ASP A 98 3.75 -1.47 16.93
CA ASP A 98 3.14 -1.06 18.21
C ASP A 98 1.90 -0.18 18.05
N GLN A 99 1.36 -0.09 16.84
CA GLN A 99 0.21 0.74 16.54
C GLN A 99 -1.12 0.07 16.93
N CYS A 100 -2.14 0.89 17.06
CA CYS A 100 -3.52 0.47 17.32
C CYS A 100 -4.47 1.50 16.68
N PRO A 101 -5.59 1.10 16.04
CA PRO A 101 -6.20 -0.24 16.01
C PRO A 101 -5.43 -1.34 15.29
N LEU A 102 -4.69 -1.04 14.21
CA LEU A 102 -3.92 -2.03 13.47
C LEU A 102 -2.48 -2.08 13.96
N ASP A 103 -2.03 -3.28 14.29
CA ASP A 103 -0.62 -3.63 14.32
C ASP A 103 -0.12 -4.02 12.92
N ASN A 104 1.16 -4.38 12.83
CA ASN A 104 1.80 -4.79 11.59
C ASN A 104 1.11 -5.98 10.90
N GLU A 105 0.62 -6.99 11.64
CA GLU A 105 -0.03 -8.16 11.05
C GLU A 105 -1.40 -7.83 10.47
N LYS A 106 -2.23 -7.12 11.24
CA LYS A 106 -3.57 -6.72 10.76
C LYS A 106 -3.48 -5.68 9.65
N LEU A 107 -2.43 -4.85 9.63
CA LEU A 107 -2.13 -3.97 8.52
C LEU A 107 -1.71 -4.76 7.27
N ASP A 108 -0.82 -5.74 7.38
CA ASP A 108 -0.43 -6.59 6.24
C ASP A 108 -1.67 -7.28 5.64
N GLN A 109 -2.57 -7.83 6.45
CA GLN A 109 -3.83 -8.42 5.96
C GLN A 109 -4.65 -7.45 5.09
N ALA A 110 -4.76 -6.17 5.50
CA ALA A 110 -5.48 -5.17 4.72
C ALA A 110 -4.79 -4.82 3.41
N ILE A 111 -3.46 -4.77 3.43
CA ILE A 111 -2.62 -4.53 2.26
C ILE A 111 -2.75 -5.70 1.27
N GLN A 112 -2.58 -6.93 1.74
CA GLN A 112 -2.73 -8.15 0.95
C GLN A 112 -4.10 -8.20 0.27
N HIS A 113 -5.16 -7.80 0.98
CA HIS A 113 -6.50 -7.71 0.41
C HIS A 113 -6.56 -6.72 -0.76
N ALA A 114 -6.03 -5.51 -0.60
CA ALA A 114 -6.02 -4.51 -1.67
C ALA A 114 -5.27 -5.02 -2.91
N PHE A 115 -4.10 -5.62 -2.73
CA PHE A 115 -3.33 -6.20 -3.84
C PHE A 115 -4.01 -7.42 -4.47
N SER A 116 -4.76 -8.23 -3.71
CA SER A 116 -5.57 -9.33 -4.27
C SER A 116 -6.65 -8.83 -5.23
N LYS A 117 -7.11 -7.59 -5.04
CA LYS A 117 -8.07 -6.89 -5.90
C LYS A 117 -7.42 -6.07 -7.00
N SER A 118 -6.09 -6.12 -7.15
CA SER A 118 -5.34 -5.33 -8.12
C SER A 118 -5.87 -5.45 -9.55
N LYS A 119 -6.21 -6.67 -10.00
CA LYS A 119 -6.78 -6.86 -11.34
C LYS A 119 -8.06 -6.05 -11.56
N ASP A 120 -8.95 -6.04 -10.57
CA ASP A 120 -10.24 -5.35 -10.63
C ASP A 120 -10.03 -3.83 -10.52
N ILE A 121 -9.23 -3.39 -9.54
CA ILE A 121 -8.91 -1.98 -9.26
C ILE A 121 -8.24 -1.32 -10.47
N MET A 122 -7.32 -2.03 -11.12
CA MET A 122 -6.57 -1.52 -12.26
C MET A 122 -7.36 -1.58 -13.57
N GLY A 123 -8.58 -2.15 -13.57
CA GLY A 123 -9.42 -2.25 -14.76
C GLY A 123 -9.05 -3.40 -15.72
N ASN A 124 -8.16 -4.31 -15.31
CA ASN A 124 -7.73 -5.47 -16.10
C ASN A 124 -8.77 -6.62 -16.12
N GLY A 125 -9.94 -6.41 -15.51
CA GLY A 125 -11.13 -7.25 -15.62
C GLY A 125 -12.13 -6.79 -16.71
N SER A 126 -11.86 -5.67 -17.38
CA SER A 126 -12.67 -5.14 -18.48
C SER A 126 -12.44 -5.95 -19.77
N PRO A 127 -13.45 -6.08 -20.67
CA PRO A 127 -13.28 -6.70 -22.00
C PRO A 127 -12.19 -6.07 -22.88
N SER A 128 -11.63 -4.93 -22.45
CA SER A 128 -10.44 -4.26 -23.01
C SER A 128 -9.10 -4.96 -22.71
N CYS A 129 -9.10 -6.08 -21.97
CA CYS A 129 -8.02 -7.08 -22.01
C CYS A 129 -8.45 -8.35 -22.77
N PRO A 130 -8.75 -8.29 -24.09
CA PRO A 130 -9.14 -9.49 -24.82
C PRO A 130 -7.97 -10.47 -24.89
N SER A 131 -8.26 -11.74 -24.63
CA SER A 131 -7.39 -12.85 -25.01
C SER A 131 -6.94 -12.66 -26.47
N GLY A 132 -5.66 -12.40 -26.70
CA GLY A 132 -5.08 -12.21 -28.04
C GLY A 132 -4.70 -10.79 -28.44
N THR A 133 -4.79 -9.78 -27.55
CA THR A 133 -4.13 -8.49 -27.81
C THR A 133 -2.61 -8.62 -27.71
N LYS A 134 -1.91 -8.26 -28.79
CA LYS A 134 -0.44 -8.29 -28.89
C LYS A 134 0.25 -7.08 -28.24
N ASP A 135 -0.50 -6.25 -27.50
CA ASP A 135 0.04 -5.09 -26.79
C ASP A 135 0.40 -5.49 -25.36
N PRO A 136 1.70 -5.56 -24.99
CA PRO A 136 2.15 -5.92 -23.64
C PRO A 136 1.61 -4.95 -22.56
N ASN A 137 1.15 -3.76 -22.96
CA ASN A 137 0.71 -2.70 -22.07
C ASN A 137 -0.75 -2.85 -21.64
N SER A 138 -1.53 -3.72 -22.31
CA SER A 138 -2.98 -3.80 -22.09
C SER A 138 -3.38 -4.49 -20.79
N CYS A 139 -2.50 -5.29 -20.16
CA CYS A 139 -2.87 -6.12 -19.00
C CYS A 139 -1.82 -6.15 -17.87
N PHE A 140 -1.26 -4.98 -17.51
CA PHE A 140 -0.31 -4.88 -16.39
C PHE A 140 -1.03 -4.99 -15.04
N VAL A 141 -0.74 -6.04 -14.26
CA VAL A 141 -1.24 -6.23 -12.89
C VAL A 141 -0.11 -5.99 -11.89
N CYS A 142 -0.29 -5.02 -11.00
CA CYS A 142 0.64 -4.79 -9.90
C CYS A 142 0.34 -5.75 -8.75
N LYS A 143 1.23 -6.71 -8.50
CA LYS A 143 1.09 -7.70 -7.43
C LYS A 143 1.86 -7.29 -6.18
N ARG A 144 1.43 -7.83 -5.04
CA ARG A 144 2.22 -7.79 -3.81
C ARG A 144 3.39 -8.76 -3.95
N GLU A 145 4.61 -8.26 -3.84
CA GLU A 145 5.82 -9.07 -4.00
C GLU A 145 6.94 -8.47 -3.14
N ASN A 146 7.66 -9.34 -2.43
CA ASN A 146 8.76 -8.94 -1.56
C ASN A 146 10.12 -8.92 -2.30
N ALA A 147 10.15 -9.42 -3.55
CA ALA A 147 11.40 -9.58 -4.32
C ALA A 147 11.87 -8.30 -5.03
N PHE A 148 11.05 -7.24 -5.09
CA PHE A 148 11.39 -6.01 -5.82
C PHE A 148 12.70 -5.39 -5.37
N ALA A 149 13.04 -5.50 -4.09
CA ALA A 149 14.28 -4.94 -3.54
C ALA A 149 15.55 -5.48 -4.22
N ASN A 150 15.50 -6.71 -4.74
CA ASN A 150 16.65 -7.37 -5.37
C ASN A 150 16.69 -7.24 -6.89
N CYS A 151 15.69 -6.62 -7.51
CA CYS A 151 15.69 -6.40 -8.94
C CYS A 151 16.85 -5.47 -9.33
N GLN A 152 17.75 -5.95 -10.19
CA GLN A 152 18.90 -5.18 -10.67
C GLN A 152 18.47 -4.27 -11.83
N ILE A 153 18.77 -2.98 -11.74
CA ILE A 153 18.59 -2.00 -12.80
C ILE A 153 19.94 -1.67 -13.40
N GLY A 154 20.18 -2.10 -14.65
CA GLY A 154 21.42 -1.82 -15.36
C GLY A 154 22.50 -2.89 -15.16
N SER A 155 23.72 -2.58 -15.56
CA SER A 155 24.79 -3.57 -15.74
C SER A 155 25.53 -3.95 -14.45
N ASN A 156 25.48 -3.12 -13.40
CA ASN A 156 26.17 -3.41 -12.14
C ASN A 156 25.26 -4.18 -11.18
N ALA A 157 25.79 -5.25 -10.57
CA ALA A 157 25.07 -6.07 -9.58
C ALA A 157 24.61 -5.30 -8.33
N THR A 158 25.22 -4.13 -8.06
CA THR A 158 24.90 -3.26 -6.93
C THR A 158 23.79 -2.25 -7.23
N ASP A 159 23.45 -2.03 -8.49
CA ASP A 159 22.38 -1.10 -8.89
C ASP A 159 21.00 -1.77 -8.70
N LYS A 160 20.59 -1.98 -7.45
CA LYS A 160 19.30 -2.59 -7.13
C LYS A 160 18.19 -1.55 -7.02
N VAL A 161 16.99 -1.88 -7.50
CA VAL A 161 15.76 -1.08 -7.33
C VAL A 161 15.56 -0.71 -5.86
N GLY A 162 15.72 -1.68 -4.95
CA GLY A 162 15.41 -1.51 -3.53
C GLY A 162 16.12 -0.34 -2.88
N GLY A 163 17.44 -0.21 -3.07
CA GLY A 163 18.23 0.87 -2.46
C GLY A 163 17.80 2.24 -2.98
N LYS A 164 17.86 2.44 -4.30
CA LYS A 164 17.53 3.73 -4.93
C LYS A 164 16.08 4.14 -4.66
N MET A 165 15.14 3.21 -4.75
CA MET A 165 13.72 3.50 -4.50
C MET A 165 13.44 3.77 -3.03
N THR A 166 14.12 3.09 -2.10
CA THR A 166 14.00 3.38 -0.67
C THR A 166 14.47 4.80 -0.35
N ASP A 167 15.58 5.24 -0.95
CA ASP A 167 16.09 6.59 -0.75
C ASP A 167 15.13 7.65 -1.29
N LEU A 168 14.59 7.45 -2.49
CA LEU A 168 13.56 8.33 -3.07
C LEU A 168 12.28 8.34 -2.23
N LEU A 169 11.86 7.19 -1.72
CA LEU A 169 10.71 7.09 -0.82
C LEU A 169 10.95 7.88 0.47
N LYS A 170 12.14 7.81 1.08
CA LYS A 170 12.47 8.59 2.28
C LYS A 170 12.50 10.10 2.01
N GLN A 171 12.97 10.52 0.84
CA GLN A 171 12.96 11.93 0.44
C GLN A 171 11.54 12.47 0.28
N ASN A 172 10.66 11.68 -0.33
CA ASN A 172 9.27 12.07 -0.58
C ASN A 172 8.33 11.82 0.60
N ASN A 173 8.69 10.87 1.46
CA ASN A 173 7.91 10.37 2.57
C ASN A 173 8.82 9.99 3.74
N ASP A 174 9.24 11.01 4.48
CA ASP A 174 9.99 10.84 5.72
C ASP A 174 9.18 10.13 6.81
N ASP A 175 9.85 9.80 7.92
CA ASP A 175 9.22 9.13 9.07
C ASP A 175 8.01 9.92 9.60
N THR A 176 8.04 11.26 9.50
CA THR A 176 6.93 12.13 9.92
C THR A 176 5.69 11.91 9.05
N LYS A 177 5.85 11.87 7.73
CA LYS A 177 4.75 11.60 6.79
C LYS A 177 4.24 10.17 6.91
N MET A 178 5.14 9.20 7.11
CA MET A 178 4.73 7.81 7.35
C MET A 178 3.89 7.68 8.63
N ASN A 179 4.33 8.31 9.73
CA ASN A 179 3.59 8.34 10.99
C ASN A 179 2.24 9.04 10.84
N LYS A 180 2.16 10.09 10.01
CA LYS A 180 0.89 10.75 9.68
C LYS A 180 -0.06 9.82 8.95
N THR A 181 0.43 9.06 7.95
CA THR A 181 -0.38 8.05 7.26
C THR A 181 -0.90 6.99 8.22
N LEU A 182 -0.02 6.42 9.06
CA LEU A 182 -0.42 5.46 10.09
C LEU A 182 -1.46 6.05 11.03
N SER A 183 -1.29 7.29 11.47
CA SER A 183 -2.23 7.98 12.35
C SER A 183 -3.61 8.16 11.71
N GLU A 184 -3.68 8.45 10.40
CA GLU A 184 -4.96 8.60 9.72
C GLU A 184 -5.66 7.24 9.52
N ILE A 185 -4.91 6.21 9.12
CA ILE A 185 -5.42 4.83 9.03
C ILE A 185 -5.95 4.37 10.39
N ASN A 186 -5.17 4.59 11.45
CA ASN A 186 -5.47 4.14 12.80
C ASN A 186 -6.25 5.17 13.64
N LYS A 187 -6.84 6.17 13.00
CA LYS A 187 -7.61 7.20 13.70
C LYS A 187 -8.70 6.58 14.55
N ILE A 188 -8.62 6.83 15.85
CA ILE A 188 -9.57 6.33 16.85
C ILE A 188 -10.82 7.20 16.82
N GLU A 189 -11.95 6.59 16.50
CA GLU A 189 -13.24 7.28 16.34
C GLU A 189 -14.22 7.01 17.48
N THR A 190 -13.94 6.04 18.35
CA THR A 190 -14.85 5.65 19.43
C THR A 190 -14.12 5.44 20.74
N PHE A 191 -14.82 5.70 21.84
CA PHE A 191 -14.31 5.43 23.19
C PHE A 191 -13.99 3.94 23.40
N CYS A 192 -14.84 3.04 22.88
CA CYS A 192 -14.59 1.59 22.96
C CYS A 192 -13.26 1.20 22.31
N THR A 193 -12.99 1.72 21.10
CA THR A 193 -11.70 1.50 20.41
C THR A 193 -10.53 2.05 21.22
N GLN A 194 -10.68 3.23 21.83
CA GLN A 194 -9.64 3.82 22.68
C GLN A 194 -9.31 2.91 23.88
N VAL A 195 -10.33 2.44 24.60
CA VAL A 195 -10.15 1.54 25.75
C VAL A 195 -9.55 0.20 25.32
N GLN A 196 -10.03 -0.38 24.22
CA GLN A 196 -9.47 -1.61 23.66
C GLN A 196 -7.99 -1.45 23.30
N CYS A 197 -7.59 -0.32 22.71
CA CYS A 197 -6.19 -0.04 22.41
C CYS A 197 -5.33 0.07 23.67
N ALA A 198 -5.81 0.77 24.71
CA ALA A 198 -5.09 0.86 25.97
C ALA A 198 -4.88 -0.54 26.61
N ILE A 199 -5.91 -1.40 26.58
CA ILE A 199 -5.81 -2.78 27.07
C ILE A 199 -4.78 -3.58 26.26
N LYS A 200 -4.86 -3.53 24.93
CA LYS A 200 -3.91 -4.23 24.05
C LYS A 200 -2.47 -3.80 24.30
N GLN A 201 -2.24 -2.49 24.43
CA GLN A 201 -0.92 -1.94 24.69
C GLN A 201 -0.36 -2.43 26.02
N GLU A 202 -1.16 -2.44 27.10
CA GLU A 202 -0.72 -2.94 28.40
C GLU A 202 -0.45 -4.46 28.37
N LEU A 203 -1.24 -5.24 27.64
CA LEU A 203 -1.03 -6.67 27.47
C LEU A 203 0.26 -6.97 26.68
N ARG A 204 0.52 -6.24 25.58
CA ARG A 204 1.77 -6.34 24.81
C ARG A 204 2.98 -5.97 25.65
N ARG A 205 2.89 -4.89 26.45
CA ARG A 205 3.93 -4.48 27.40
C ARG A 205 4.27 -5.57 28.43
N ARG A 206 3.28 -6.39 28.80
CA ARG A 206 3.46 -7.54 29.69
C ARG A 206 3.81 -8.84 28.96
N SER A 207 4.02 -8.79 27.64
CA SER A 207 4.23 -9.95 26.77
C SER A 207 3.11 -11.01 26.89
N LYS A 208 1.87 -10.56 27.11
CA LYS A 208 0.67 -11.40 27.24
C LYS A 208 -0.22 -11.40 26.00
N LEU A 209 0.16 -10.66 24.97
CA LEU A 209 -0.56 -10.56 23.70
C LEU A 209 0.48 -10.38 22.59
N SER A 210 0.42 -11.20 21.56
CA SER A 210 1.27 -11.08 20.37
C SER A 210 0.61 -10.16 19.33
N ASN A 211 1.35 -9.73 18.31
CA ASN A 211 0.76 -9.01 17.19
C ASN A 211 -0.15 -9.94 16.36
N GLY A 212 -1.18 -9.37 15.74
CA GLY A 212 -2.19 -10.14 15.02
C GLY A 212 -3.28 -10.75 15.91
N GLU A 213 -3.01 -10.95 17.20
CA GLU A 213 -3.94 -11.57 18.15
C GLU A 213 -4.97 -10.58 18.71
N SER A 214 -6.18 -11.08 18.92
CA SER A 214 -7.22 -10.38 19.69
C SER A 214 -7.16 -10.87 21.15
N PRO A 215 -7.12 -9.97 22.16
CA PRO A 215 -7.12 -10.39 23.55
C PRO A 215 -8.43 -11.08 23.91
N SER A 216 -8.36 -12.16 24.69
CA SER A 216 -9.53 -12.76 25.32
C SER A 216 -9.98 -11.86 26.47
N TRP A 217 -11.17 -11.28 26.38
CA TRP A 217 -11.82 -10.53 27.45
C TRP A 217 -13.13 -11.21 27.84
#